data_AF-A0A7V4H1H6-F1
#
_entry.id   AF-A0A7V4H1H6-F1
#
_cell.length_a   1.000
_cell.length_b   1.000
_cell.length_c   1.000
_cell.angle_alpha   90.00
_cell.angle_beta   90.00
_cell.angle_gamma   90.00
#
_symmetry.space_group_name_H-M   'P 1'
#
loop_
_entity.id
_entity.type
_entity.pdbx_description
1 polymer ?
#
loop_
_entity_poly.entity_id
_entity_poly.type
_entity_poly.pdbx_seq_one_letter_code
_entity_poly.pdbx_strand_id
1 'polypeptide(L)'
;FLAAEVYRPLGMRDTGFNPPPGLRGRVAPTEVENGAPLRGVVHDPRARRLGGVAGHAGLFSTAADLARFARMLLNGGTLDGVRIFRPETVRLMTSVNTPPGLPRRGLGWDIDSAYAGPRGELFPIGSYGHTGWTGTSLWIDPFSQTFVILLANRNHPDERGSVTALRRQLGTLAAQAVRDFNFSHVPGALAPDPARAAASAAANTSPAPAARPAGAGAVLHGIDVLVKQNFAPLRGLRVGLITNHTGHDRARRSTIDLLHTAPEVKLVALFSPEHGLRGTLDEKVSDSVDARTGLPVFSLYGETRAPTPEQLAGLDALVFDVQDIGCRFYTYISTMGLAMEAAARGGKKFFVLDRVNPINGRTLEGPVHAGAPTFVAFHRLPLRHGMTVGELARLFNAERGWNCALTVIPLEGWSRAQWWDQTGQPWTNPSPNMRRLTAALLYPGVGLLESAVSVGRGTDTPFEVVGAPYVTDDVAFAAEVNRAGLPGVRAVPVRFTPRASTFKDQPCGGVQLVVTDREALRAVDLGLTLALSFQRLYPGQFAADKMLPLLTDRATLEAVKAGKPLAEIKRAWAAELAAFEKRRAAFLLYE
;
A
#
# COMPACT_ATOMS: atom_id res chain seq x y z
N PHE A 1 21.39 22.55 32.82
CA PHE A 1 20.94 21.35 33.55
C PHE A 1 21.54 20.06 32.98
N LEU A 2 21.05 19.51 31.84
CA LEU A 2 21.45 18.17 31.36
C LEU A 2 22.97 17.96 31.20
N ALA A 3 23.72 18.98 30.76
CA ALA A 3 25.18 18.88 30.69
C ALA A 3 25.84 18.65 32.06
N ALA A 4 25.34 19.31 33.12
CA ALA A 4 25.89 19.20 34.47
C ALA A 4 25.42 17.93 35.19
N GLU A 5 24.14 17.60 35.05
CA GLU A 5 23.51 16.54 35.85
C GLU A 5 23.50 15.16 35.17
N VAL A 6 23.70 15.10 33.84
CA VAL A 6 23.59 13.85 33.07
C VAL A 6 24.83 13.60 32.22
N TYR A 7 25.16 14.52 31.29
CA TYR A 7 26.17 14.24 30.27
C TYR A 7 27.59 14.18 30.85
N ARG A 8 28.01 15.20 31.61
CA ARG A 8 29.36 15.21 32.23
C ARG A 8 29.54 14.09 33.26
N PRO A 9 28.61 13.83 34.20
CA PRO A 9 28.78 12.75 35.15
C PRO A 9 28.81 11.38 34.47
N LEU A 10 28.06 11.20 33.37
CA LEU A 10 28.16 10.00 32.54
C LEU A 10 29.34 9.99 31.58
N GLY A 11 30.18 11.02 31.51
CA GLY A 11 31.29 11.08 30.56
C GLY A 11 30.85 11.10 29.09
N MET A 12 29.65 11.59 28.79
CA MET A 12 29.12 11.78 27.44
C MET A 12 29.68 13.11 26.86
N ARG A 13 30.85 13.05 26.24
CA ARG A 13 31.67 14.23 25.90
C ARG A 13 31.22 14.95 24.64
N ASP A 14 30.51 14.25 23.75
CA ASP A 14 30.07 14.75 22.44
C ASP A 14 28.54 14.87 22.37
N THR A 15 27.90 15.06 23.53
CA THR A 15 26.45 15.21 23.64
C THR A 15 26.06 16.61 24.08
N GLY A 16 25.21 17.26 23.28
CA GLY A 16 24.75 18.62 23.58
C GLY A 16 23.84 19.21 22.51
N PHE A 17 23.24 20.34 22.86
CA PHE A 17 22.52 21.18 21.89
C PHE A 17 23.51 22.14 21.22
N ASN A 18 23.16 22.61 20.01
CA ASN A 18 23.92 23.63 19.28
C ASN A 18 25.44 23.36 19.23
N PRO A 19 25.88 22.28 18.56
CA PRO A 19 27.30 21.92 18.52
C PRO A 19 28.13 23.10 17.97
N PRO A 20 29.25 23.45 18.62
CA PRO A 20 30.07 24.57 18.21
C PRO A 20 30.61 24.37 16.78
N PRO A 21 30.97 25.45 16.06
CA PRO A 21 31.43 25.37 14.68
C PRO A 21 32.53 24.34 14.42
N GLY A 22 33.48 24.18 15.36
CA GLY A 22 34.58 23.21 15.27
C GLY A 22 34.13 21.74 15.25
N LEU A 23 32.90 21.43 15.71
CA LEU A 23 32.35 20.07 15.67
C LEU A 23 31.47 19.80 14.46
N ARG A 24 31.12 20.81 13.64
CA ARG A 24 30.20 20.63 12.49
C ARG A 24 30.69 19.60 11.48
N GLY A 25 32.00 19.48 11.29
CA GLY A 25 32.59 18.46 10.40
C GLY A 25 32.31 17.02 10.85
N ARG A 26 32.07 16.81 12.15
CA ARG A 26 31.72 15.51 12.75
C ARG A 26 30.21 15.24 12.77
N VAL A 27 29.38 16.22 12.36
CA VAL A 27 27.91 16.09 12.34
C VAL A 27 27.46 15.64 10.95
N ALA A 28 26.61 14.62 10.87
CA ALA A 28 25.97 14.24 9.62
C ALA A 28 24.96 15.33 9.18
N PRO A 29 24.99 15.79 7.92
CA PRO A 29 24.01 16.76 7.43
C PRO A 29 22.63 16.12 7.31
N THR A 30 21.56 16.86 7.63
CA THR A 30 20.16 16.41 7.42
C THR A 30 19.67 16.87 6.06
N GLU A 31 18.65 17.73 6.00
CA GLU A 31 18.07 18.21 4.75
C GLU A 31 18.92 19.32 4.11
N VAL A 32 18.83 19.49 2.79
CA VAL A 32 19.37 20.66 2.09
C VAL A 32 18.30 21.75 2.00
N GLU A 33 18.48 22.85 2.71
CA GLU A 33 17.60 24.03 2.67
C GLU A 33 18.32 25.19 1.96
N ASN A 34 17.67 25.83 0.98
CA ASN A 34 18.22 26.97 0.22
C ASN A 34 19.61 26.71 -0.38
N GLY A 35 19.84 25.48 -0.89
CA GLY A 35 21.11 25.08 -1.50
C GLY A 35 22.23 24.75 -0.51
N ALA A 36 21.97 24.76 0.80
CA ALA A 36 22.95 24.42 1.83
C ALA A 36 22.46 23.27 2.74
N PRO A 37 23.31 22.28 3.05
CA PRO A 37 22.93 21.23 3.99
C PRO A 37 22.80 21.79 5.41
N LEU A 38 21.70 21.45 6.08
CA LEU A 38 21.56 21.66 7.51
C LEU A 38 22.57 20.78 8.25
N ARG A 39 23.59 21.42 8.83
CA ARG A 39 24.69 20.74 9.51
C ARG A 39 25.07 21.42 10.81
N GLY A 40 25.01 20.68 11.91
CA GLY A 40 25.21 21.22 13.26
C GLY A 40 24.11 22.19 13.69
N VAL A 41 22.94 22.11 13.06
CA VAL A 41 21.73 22.87 13.38
C VAL A 41 20.58 21.87 13.52
N VAL A 42 19.72 22.04 14.52
CA VAL A 42 18.58 21.15 14.71
C VAL A 42 17.68 21.14 13.47
N HIS A 43 17.27 19.94 13.07
CA HIS A 43 16.42 19.76 11.89
C HIS A 43 14.98 20.21 12.12
N ASP A 44 14.43 20.08 13.33
CA ASP A 44 13.08 20.56 13.65
C ASP A 44 12.99 22.10 13.57
N PRO A 45 12.14 22.66 12.69
CA PRO A 45 12.06 24.11 12.49
C PRO A 45 11.51 24.84 13.72
N ARG A 46 10.69 24.16 14.55
CA ARG A 46 10.18 24.77 15.80
C ARG A 46 11.29 24.92 16.83
N ALA A 47 12.13 23.89 17.01
CA ALA A 47 13.29 23.96 17.86
C ALA A 47 14.30 25.02 17.39
N ARG A 48 14.49 25.21 16.07
CA ARG A 48 15.30 26.32 15.53
C ARG A 48 14.78 27.68 15.99
N ARG A 49 13.47 27.90 15.94
CA ARG A 49 12.84 29.15 16.42
C ARG A 49 12.99 29.38 17.92
N LEU A 50 13.23 28.32 18.70
CA LEU A 50 13.52 28.39 20.13
C LEU A 50 15.03 28.48 20.42
N GLY A 51 15.85 28.87 19.43
CA GLY A 51 17.30 28.98 19.60
C GLY A 51 18.03 27.62 19.61
N GLY A 52 17.39 26.56 19.12
CA GLY A 52 17.99 25.23 18.96
C GLY A 52 17.97 24.33 20.19
N VAL A 53 17.44 24.81 21.32
CA VAL A 53 17.35 24.06 22.59
C VAL A 53 15.88 23.80 22.90
N ALA A 54 15.41 22.57 22.65
CA ALA A 54 14.04 22.17 22.95
C ALA A 54 13.98 20.77 23.58
N GLY A 55 12.99 20.55 24.46
CA GLY A 55 12.84 19.27 25.16
C GLY A 55 12.47 18.10 24.23
N HIS A 56 11.87 18.38 23.07
CA HIS A 56 11.45 17.38 22.09
C HIS A 56 12.45 17.15 20.96
N ALA A 57 13.42 18.05 20.73
CA ALA A 57 14.34 18.01 19.60
C ALA A 57 15.60 18.87 19.82
N GLY A 58 16.67 18.57 19.08
CA GLY A 58 17.87 19.42 18.99
C GLY A 58 19.11 18.91 19.70
N LEU A 59 19.01 17.75 20.35
CA LEU A 59 20.17 17.10 20.94
C LEU A 59 21.00 16.39 19.86
N PHE A 60 22.31 16.69 19.84
CA PHE A 60 23.31 15.97 19.07
C PHE A 60 24.08 15.04 20.01
N SER A 61 24.46 13.86 19.52
CA SER A 61 25.20 12.87 20.30
C SER A 61 25.92 11.90 19.37
N THR A 62 26.70 11.00 19.96
CA THR A 62 27.38 9.90 19.27
C THR A 62 26.84 8.55 19.75
N ALA A 63 27.07 7.49 18.97
CA ALA A 63 26.71 6.15 19.39
C ALA A 63 27.46 5.74 20.69
N ALA A 64 28.70 6.19 20.85
CA ALA A 64 29.50 5.93 22.04
C ALA A 64 28.90 6.57 23.30
N ASP A 65 28.47 7.83 23.21
CA ASP A 65 27.81 8.54 24.31
C ASP A 65 26.45 7.93 24.66
N LEU A 66 25.62 7.65 23.65
CA LEU A 66 24.32 7.00 23.86
C LEU A 66 24.49 5.59 24.46
N ALA A 67 25.55 4.86 24.11
CA ALA A 67 25.86 3.57 24.72
C ALA A 67 26.19 3.70 26.22
N ARG A 68 26.75 4.83 26.68
CA ARG A 68 26.95 5.09 28.11
C ARG A 68 25.61 5.37 28.80
N PHE A 69 24.73 6.15 28.17
CA PHE A 69 23.38 6.36 28.68
C PHE A 69 22.55 5.06 28.77
N ALA A 70 22.60 4.21 27.74
CA ALA A 70 21.92 2.91 27.73
C ALA A 70 22.45 1.97 28.82
N ARG A 71 23.78 1.89 29.00
CA ARG A 71 24.40 1.12 30.09
C ARG A 71 24.00 1.63 31.47
N MET A 72 23.89 2.95 31.66
CA MET A 72 23.40 3.52 32.91
C MET A 72 21.98 3.06 33.23
N LEU A 73 21.09 2.99 32.23
CA LEU A 73 19.72 2.51 32.41
C LEU A 73 19.68 1.00 32.71
N LEU A 74 20.46 0.19 31.97
CA LEU A 74 20.58 -1.26 32.24
C LEU A 74 21.09 -1.53 33.67
N ASN A 75 22.01 -0.71 34.16
CA ASN A 75 22.58 -0.78 35.50
C ASN A 75 21.76 -0.02 36.57
N GLY A 76 20.44 0.09 36.38
CA GLY A 76 19.52 0.63 37.39
C GLY A 76 19.80 2.08 37.79
N GLY A 77 20.35 2.89 36.89
CA GLY A 77 20.58 4.32 37.11
C GLY A 77 22.02 4.70 37.40
N THR A 78 22.98 3.76 37.26
CA THR A 78 24.40 3.97 37.61
C THR A 78 25.35 3.55 36.51
N LEU A 79 26.49 4.24 36.36
CA LEU A 79 27.60 3.83 35.49
C LEU A 79 28.91 4.40 36.03
N ASP A 80 29.98 3.60 36.00
CA ASP A 80 31.34 4.02 36.42
C ASP A 80 31.38 4.68 37.81
N GLY A 81 30.60 4.16 38.77
CA GLY A 81 30.52 4.68 40.15
C GLY A 81 29.62 5.92 40.32
N VAL A 82 29.04 6.45 39.24
CA VAL A 82 28.18 7.64 39.27
C VAL A 82 26.70 7.23 39.20
N ARG A 83 25.86 7.83 40.07
CA ARG A 83 24.40 7.64 40.06
C ARG A 83 23.70 8.84 39.42
N ILE A 84 22.93 8.57 38.37
CA ILE A 84 22.05 9.57 37.71
C ILE A 84 20.61 9.40 38.18
N PHE A 85 20.14 8.16 38.24
CA PHE A 85 18.78 7.84 38.67
C PHE A 85 18.79 6.84 39.82
N ARG A 86 17.75 6.91 40.66
CA ARG A 86 17.47 5.81 41.60
C ARG A 86 16.95 4.60 40.81
N PRO A 87 17.17 3.36 41.26
CA PRO A 87 16.65 2.18 40.55
C PRO A 87 15.13 2.22 40.41
N GLU A 88 14.42 2.81 41.38
CA GLU A 88 12.97 3.01 41.34
C GLU A 88 12.55 3.97 40.23
N THR A 89 13.36 5.02 39.98
CA THR A 89 13.12 5.97 38.89
C THR A 89 13.30 5.30 37.54
N VAL A 90 14.33 4.46 37.39
CA VAL A 90 14.52 3.67 36.16
C VAL A 90 13.35 2.72 35.95
N ARG A 91 12.96 1.95 36.98
CA ARG A 91 11.77 1.08 36.89
C ARG A 91 10.51 1.86 36.49
N LEU A 92 10.25 3.01 37.12
CA LEU A 92 9.07 3.82 36.83
C LEU A 92 9.04 4.28 35.37
N MET A 93 10.18 4.79 34.86
CA MET A 93 10.22 5.31 33.49
C MET A 93 10.08 4.20 32.44
N THR A 94 10.57 2.99 32.71
CA THR A 94 10.57 1.88 31.76
C THR A 94 9.38 0.93 31.93
N SER A 95 8.49 1.18 32.90
CA SER A 95 7.24 0.43 33.08
C SER A 95 6.10 1.02 32.26
N VAL A 96 5.06 0.22 32.00
CA VAL A 96 3.86 0.71 31.32
C VAL A 96 3.15 1.74 32.21
N ASN A 97 3.00 2.95 31.70
CA ASN A 97 2.30 4.07 32.35
C ASN A 97 1.03 4.48 31.58
N THR A 98 0.70 3.77 30.50
CA THR A 98 -0.51 4.00 29.71
C THR A 98 -1.67 3.13 30.21
N PRO A 99 -2.92 3.62 30.15
CA PRO A 99 -4.11 2.83 30.46
C PRO A 99 -4.19 1.53 29.65
N PRO A 100 -4.86 0.48 30.19
CA PRO A 100 -5.18 -0.73 29.43
C PRO A 100 -5.90 -0.42 28.12
N GLY A 101 -5.58 -1.15 27.05
CA GLY A 101 -6.17 -0.96 25.72
C GLY A 101 -5.55 0.16 24.87
N LEU A 102 -4.60 0.92 25.42
CA LEU A 102 -3.77 1.86 24.66
C LEU A 102 -2.37 1.28 24.39
N PRO A 103 -1.66 1.77 23.35
CA PRO A 103 -0.29 1.36 23.09
C PRO A 103 0.58 1.52 24.32
N ARG A 104 1.32 0.47 24.70
CA ARG A 104 2.08 0.46 25.95
C ARG A 104 3.26 1.38 25.85
N ARG A 105 3.29 2.41 26.70
CA ARG A 105 4.40 3.37 26.79
C ARG A 105 4.81 3.60 28.25
N GLY A 106 6.09 3.84 28.45
CA GLY A 106 6.64 4.36 29.70
C GLY A 106 6.77 5.87 29.69
N LEU A 107 7.43 6.42 30.70
CA LEU A 107 7.70 7.86 30.78
C LEU A 107 8.85 8.22 29.85
N GLY A 108 8.50 8.64 28.63
CA GLY A 108 9.46 9.00 27.58
C GLY A 108 9.88 7.83 26.67
N TRP A 109 9.37 6.61 26.92
CA TRP A 109 9.76 5.40 26.20
C TRP A 109 8.58 4.73 25.51
N ASP A 110 8.80 4.26 24.29
CA ASP A 110 7.93 3.29 23.64
C ASP A 110 8.27 1.88 24.14
N ILE A 111 7.26 1.06 24.41
CA ILE A 111 7.42 -0.33 24.87
C ILE A 111 6.75 -1.26 23.85
N ASP A 112 5.49 -0.98 23.50
CA ASP A 112 4.74 -1.78 22.54
C ASP A 112 3.67 -0.96 21.81
N SER A 113 4.11 0.04 21.05
CA SER A 113 3.28 0.75 20.08
C SER A 113 3.55 0.31 18.63
N ALA A 114 2.77 0.83 17.68
CA ALA A 114 3.03 0.65 16.25
C ALA A 114 4.41 1.17 15.80
N TYR A 115 5.03 2.06 16.59
CA TYR A 115 6.37 2.60 16.34
C TYR A 115 7.50 1.82 17.01
N ALA A 116 7.19 0.76 17.77
CA ALA A 116 8.16 -0.11 18.45
C ALA A 116 8.94 -1.02 17.48
N GLY A 117 8.95 -0.71 16.18
CA GLY A 117 9.70 -1.43 15.16
C GLY A 117 11.19 -1.68 15.46
N PRO A 118 11.94 -0.75 16.09
CA PRO A 118 13.34 -0.99 16.47
C PRO A 118 13.55 -2.15 17.45
N ARG A 119 12.49 -2.62 18.13
CA ARG A 119 12.52 -3.85 18.95
C ARG A 119 12.93 -5.08 18.13
N GLY A 120 12.69 -5.07 16.83
CA GLY A 120 12.84 -6.27 16.01
C GLY A 120 11.78 -7.32 16.37
N GLU A 121 12.08 -8.57 16.02
CA GLU A 121 11.17 -9.70 16.19
C GLU A 121 11.42 -10.49 17.48
N LEU A 122 12.62 -10.38 18.05
CA LEU A 122 13.08 -11.25 19.14
C LEU A 122 13.16 -10.57 20.50
N PHE A 123 13.46 -9.28 20.57
CA PHE A 123 13.45 -8.63 21.88
C PHE A 123 12.03 -8.67 22.48
N PRO A 124 11.90 -9.08 23.75
CA PRO A 124 10.62 -9.31 24.39
C PRO A 124 9.84 -8.01 24.56
N ILE A 125 8.52 -8.13 24.64
CA ILE A 125 7.66 -7.00 25.05
C ILE A 125 7.98 -6.68 26.51
N GLY A 126 8.35 -5.43 26.79
CA GLY A 126 9.00 -5.03 28.05
C GLY A 126 10.41 -4.48 27.85
N SER A 127 11.05 -4.80 26.72
CA SER A 127 12.10 -3.94 26.17
C SER A 127 11.51 -2.61 25.70
N TYR A 128 12.34 -1.57 25.63
CA TYR A 128 11.85 -0.20 25.44
C TYR A 128 12.83 0.65 24.64
N GLY A 129 12.32 1.70 24.00
CA GLY A 129 13.16 2.58 23.20
C GLY A 129 12.41 3.76 22.60
N HIS A 130 13.08 4.48 21.70
CA HIS A 130 12.47 5.59 20.97
C HIS A 130 13.12 5.78 19.61
N THR A 131 12.40 6.45 18.71
CA THR A 131 12.89 6.83 17.38
C THR A 131 13.06 8.34 17.25
N GLY A 132 13.95 8.78 16.36
CA GLY A 132 14.11 10.17 15.96
C GLY A 132 13.66 10.40 14.52
N TRP A 133 13.11 11.59 14.25
CA TRP A 133 12.59 11.96 12.93
C TRP A 133 13.64 11.80 11.82
N THR A 134 14.89 12.19 12.09
CA THR A 134 16.01 12.11 11.13
C THR A 134 16.45 10.69 10.82
N GLY A 135 15.90 9.65 11.46
CA GLY A 135 16.27 8.26 11.19
C GLY A 135 17.01 7.56 12.33
N THR A 136 17.23 8.25 13.45
CA THR A 136 17.91 7.67 14.62
C THR A 136 17.00 6.76 15.47
N SER A 137 17.56 5.82 16.22
CA SER A 137 16.82 5.06 17.23
C SER A 137 17.75 4.53 18.32
N LEU A 138 17.21 4.38 19.53
CA LEU A 138 17.80 3.65 20.64
C LEU A 138 16.76 2.66 21.15
N TRP A 139 17.13 1.38 21.26
CA TRP A 139 16.30 0.34 21.86
C TRP A 139 17.12 -0.41 22.91
N ILE A 140 16.55 -0.65 24.09
CA ILE A 140 17.22 -1.26 25.24
C ILE A 140 16.38 -2.45 25.69
N ASP A 141 17.02 -3.61 25.82
CA ASP A 141 16.42 -4.81 26.35
C ASP A 141 17.00 -5.13 27.74
N PRO A 142 16.25 -4.90 28.83
CA PRO A 142 16.73 -5.15 30.19
C PRO A 142 16.85 -6.64 30.51
N PHE A 143 16.21 -7.53 29.74
CA PHE A 143 16.23 -8.96 30.01
C PHE A 143 17.54 -9.60 29.57
N SER A 144 17.97 -9.36 28.33
CA SER A 144 19.27 -9.82 27.82
C SER A 144 20.43 -8.88 28.18
N GLN A 145 20.17 -7.77 28.85
CA GLN A 145 21.15 -6.72 29.17
C GLN A 145 21.84 -6.15 27.92
N THR A 146 21.08 -5.95 26.85
CA THR A 146 21.60 -5.45 25.57
C THR A 146 20.86 -4.21 25.09
N PHE A 147 21.44 -3.53 24.10
CA PHE A 147 20.82 -2.37 23.46
C PHE A 147 21.31 -2.22 22.01
N VAL A 148 20.52 -1.52 21.20
CA VAL A 148 20.78 -1.22 19.79
C VAL A 148 20.67 0.27 19.57
N ILE A 149 21.70 0.85 18.96
CA ILE A 149 21.74 2.26 18.57
C ILE A 149 21.91 2.34 17.06
N LEU A 150 21.01 3.06 16.40
CA LEU A 150 21.15 3.45 15.00
C LEU A 150 21.17 4.97 14.92
N LEU A 151 22.25 5.55 14.42
CA LEU A 151 22.35 6.97 14.11
C LEU A 151 22.40 7.18 12.59
N ALA A 152 21.25 7.02 11.94
CA ALA A 152 21.09 7.25 10.51
C ALA A 152 20.55 8.67 10.21
N ASN A 153 20.69 9.09 8.96
CA ASN A 153 20.09 10.32 8.46
C ASN A 153 19.23 10.06 7.22
N ARG A 154 17.98 9.65 7.45
CA ARG A 154 16.99 9.35 6.41
C ARG A 154 16.43 10.61 5.74
N ASN A 155 16.72 11.79 6.31
CA ASN A 155 16.22 13.05 5.77
C ASN A 155 17.15 13.64 4.71
N HIS A 156 18.38 13.15 4.60
CA HIS A 156 19.34 13.67 3.63
C HIS A 156 19.14 13.03 2.24
N PRO A 157 19.17 13.82 1.15
CA PRO A 157 19.19 15.29 1.11
C PRO A 157 17.80 15.94 1.13
N ASP A 158 16.73 15.19 0.88
CA ASP A 158 15.42 15.70 0.46
C ASP A 158 14.21 15.09 1.22
N GLU A 159 14.44 14.52 2.40
CA GLU A 159 13.45 13.90 3.29
C GLU A 159 12.79 12.60 2.82
N ARG A 160 13.13 12.08 1.63
CA ARG A 160 12.45 10.92 1.03
C ARG A 160 12.88 9.56 1.58
N GLY A 161 13.98 9.50 2.33
CA GLY A 161 14.53 8.24 2.84
C GLY A 161 13.64 7.58 3.91
N SER A 162 13.76 6.27 4.07
CA SER A 162 13.13 5.48 5.13
C SER A 162 14.11 4.52 5.77
N VAL A 163 14.05 4.39 7.10
CA VAL A 163 14.89 3.49 7.91
C VAL A 163 14.07 2.52 8.74
N THR A 164 12.76 2.45 8.54
CA THR A 164 11.87 1.61 9.36
C THR A 164 12.23 0.13 9.28
N ALA A 165 12.46 -0.38 8.06
CA ALA A 165 12.88 -1.76 7.84
C ALA A 165 14.26 -2.02 8.45
N LEU A 166 15.22 -1.12 8.22
CA LEU A 166 16.58 -1.22 8.76
C LEU A 166 16.59 -1.26 10.30
N ARG A 167 15.83 -0.38 10.96
CA ARG A 167 15.70 -0.36 12.42
C ARG A 167 15.20 -1.70 12.97
N ARG A 168 14.16 -2.26 12.35
CA ARG A 168 13.61 -3.57 12.75
C ARG A 168 14.62 -4.68 12.56
N GLN A 169 15.27 -4.72 11.40
CA GLN A 169 16.28 -5.73 11.08
C GLN A 169 17.45 -5.67 12.05
N LEU A 170 17.95 -4.47 12.38
CA LEU A 170 19.04 -4.30 13.35
C LEU A 170 18.63 -4.75 14.75
N GLY A 171 17.40 -4.50 15.18
CA GLY A 171 16.86 -5.04 16.44
C GLY A 171 16.90 -6.57 16.47
N THR A 172 16.39 -7.22 15.41
CA THR A 172 16.41 -8.69 15.28
C THR A 172 17.85 -9.24 15.25
N LEU A 173 18.73 -8.65 14.44
CA LEU A 173 20.12 -9.09 14.31
C LEU A 173 20.89 -8.92 15.63
N ALA A 174 20.63 -7.85 16.37
CA ALA A 174 21.26 -7.65 17.67
C ALA A 174 20.83 -8.72 18.68
N ALA A 175 19.53 -9.04 18.74
CA ALA A 175 19.05 -10.12 19.58
C ALA A 175 19.65 -11.48 19.16
N GLN A 176 19.72 -11.78 17.85
CA GLN A 176 20.36 -13.00 17.34
C GLN A 176 21.86 -13.08 17.67
N ALA A 177 22.54 -11.94 17.80
CA ALA A 177 23.95 -11.90 18.15
C ALA A 177 24.20 -12.25 19.64
N VAL A 178 23.17 -12.21 20.49
CA VAL A 178 23.26 -12.64 21.90
C VAL A 178 23.10 -14.15 21.97
N ARG A 179 24.22 -14.86 22.08
CA ARG A 179 24.24 -16.34 22.03
C ARG A 179 23.77 -17.01 23.33
N ASP A 180 23.93 -16.32 24.46
CA ASP A 180 23.72 -16.90 25.80
C ASP A 180 22.36 -16.52 26.43
N PHE A 181 21.40 -16.07 25.61
CA PHE A 181 20.08 -15.66 26.07
C PHE A 181 18.96 -16.26 25.23
N ASN A 182 18.00 -16.92 25.88
CA ASN A 182 16.88 -17.56 25.18
C ASN A 182 15.69 -16.59 25.04
N PHE A 183 15.60 -15.91 23.91
CA PHE A 183 14.48 -15.01 23.61
C PHE A 183 13.12 -15.70 23.42
N SER A 184 13.07 -17.03 23.27
CA SER A 184 11.80 -17.76 23.19
C SER A 184 11.10 -17.91 24.55
N HIS A 185 11.85 -17.73 25.65
CA HIS A 185 11.31 -17.80 27.00
C HIS A 185 12.00 -16.78 27.89
N VAL A 186 11.33 -15.63 28.08
CA VAL A 186 11.84 -14.53 28.90
C VAL A 186 10.94 -14.31 30.12
N PRO A 187 11.31 -14.85 31.30
CA PRO A 187 10.58 -14.59 32.54
C PRO A 187 10.43 -13.09 32.81
N GLY A 188 9.21 -12.66 33.13
CA GLY A 188 8.90 -11.25 33.41
C GLY A 188 8.66 -10.38 32.17
N ALA A 189 8.79 -10.91 30.96
CA ALA A 189 8.32 -10.23 29.76
C ALA A 189 6.80 -10.04 29.81
N LEU A 190 6.33 -8.91 29.26
CA LEU A 190 4.91 -8.61 29.20
C LEU A 190 4.25 -9.51 28.15
N ALA A 191 3.11 -10.12 28.50
CA ALA A 191 2.31 -10.85 27.53
C ALA A 191 1.84 -9.92 26.40
N PRO A 192 1.76 -10.39 25.14
CA PRO A 192 1.12 -9.63 24.07
C PRO A 192 -0.28 -9.16 24.51
N ASP A 193 -0.65 -7.92 24.20
CA ASP A 193 -1.98 -7.39 24.52
C ASP A 193 -3.06 -8.31 23.91
N PRO A 194 -4.04 -8.85 24.66
CA PRO A 194 -5.06 -9.76 24.14
C PRO A 194 -5.81 -9.22 22.91
N ALA A 195 -6.02 -7.90 22.79
CA ALA A 195 -6.65 -7.29 21.62
C ALA A 195 -5.72 -7.32 20.39
N ARG A 196 -4.41 -7.19 20.60
CA ARG A 196 -3.38 -7.41 19.55
C ARG A 196 -3.04 -8.89 19.38
N ALA A 197 -3.21 -9.73 20.39
CA ALA A 197 -2.99 -11.17 20.36
C ALA A 197 -4.12 -11.86 19.61
N ALA A 198 -5.36 -11.36 19.69
CA ALA A 198 -6.47 -11.76 18.83
C ALA A 198 -6.27 -11.28 17.38
N ALA A 199 -5.72 -10.07 17.18
CA ALA A 199 -5.29 -9.61 15.86
C ALA A 199 -4.08 -10.40 15.31
N SER A 200 -3.20 -10.89 16.20
CA SER A 200 -2.01 -11.71 15.89
C SER A 200 -2.34 -13.20 15.75
N ALA A 201 -3.36 -13.72 16.45
CA ALA A 201 -3.84 -15.10 16.34
C ALA A 201 -4.71 -15.27 15.09
N ALA A 202 -5.45 -14.22 14.70
CA ALA A 202 -6.05 -14.11 13.37
C ALA A 202 -4.99 -13.93 12.26
N ALA A 203 -3.77 -13.51 12.59
CA ALA A 203 -2.62 -13.47 11.68
C ALA A 203 -1.76 -14.75 11.68
N ASN A 204 -1.86 -15.61 12.71
CA ASN A 204 -1.04 -16.81 12.90
C ASN A 204 -1.66 -18.13 12.39
N THR A 205 -2.66 -18.06 11.51
CA THR A 205 -3.02 -19.19 10.64
C THR A 205 -2.33 -19.14 9.27
N SER A 206 -1.40 -18.20 9.07
CA SER A 206 -0.47 -18.23 7.94
C SER A 206 0.86 -18.86 8.38
N PRO A 207 1.45 -19.80 7.63
CA PRO A 207 2.80 -20.27 7.93
C PRO A 207 3.77 -19.09 7.88
N ALA A 208 4.76 -19.09 8.76
CA ALA A 208 5.88 -18.15 8.73
C ALA A 208 6.48 -18.12 7.31
N PRO A 209 6.81 -16.94 6.74
CA PRO A 209 7.62 -16.92 5.53
C PRO A 209 8.94 -17.61 5.88
N ALA A 210 9.22 -18.71 5.19
CA ALA A 210 10.54 -19.31 5.19
C ALA A 210 11.59 -18.21 4.99
N ALA A 211 12.68 -18.32 5.74
CA ALA A 211 13.83 -17.43 5.63
C ALA A 211 14.13 -17.11 4.15
N ARG A 212 14.16 -15.82 3.79
CA ARG A 212 14.76 -15.44 2.51
C ARG A 212 16.26 -15.73 2.62
N PRO A 213 16.83 -16.62 1.80
CA PRO A 213 18.27 -16.66 1.64
C PRO A 213 18.72 -15.30 1.10
N ALA A 214 19.92 -14.87 1.49
CA ALA A 214 20.57 -13.72 0.89
C ALA A 214 20.57 -13.89 -0.65
N GLY A 215 19.73 -13.11 -1.37
CA GLY A 215 19.70 -13.14 -2.84
C GLY A 215 18.38 -12.85 -3.59
N ALA A 216 17.24 -12.60 -2.95
CA ALA A 216 16.00 -12.49 -3.72
C ALA A 216 15.83 -11.13 -4.43
N GLY A 217 16.00 -11.12 -5.75
CA GLY A 217 15.86 -9.96 -6.64
C GLY A 217 14.50 -9.27 -6.58
N ALA A 218 14.42 -8.10 -7.20
CA ALA A 218 13.16 -7.38 -7.43
C ALA A 218 12.17 -8.22 -8.26
N VAL A 219 10.87 -7.99 -8.06
CA VAL A 219 9.80 -8.68 -8.77
C VAL A 219 9.90 -8.41 -10.27
N LEU A 220 9.73 -9.46 -11.07
CA LEU A 220 9.66 -9.37 -12.53
C LEU A 220 8.22 -9.58 -12.97
N HIS A 221 7.68 -8.67 -13.79
CA HIS A 221 6.39 -8.86 -14.45
C HIS A 221 6.52 -9.85 -15.60
N GLY A 222 5.39 -10.32 -16.13
CA GLY A 222 5.37 -11.25 -17.26
C GLY A 222 6.17 -10.75 -18.47
N ILE A 223 6.20 -9.43 -18.72
CA ILE A 223 7.05 -8.85 -19.77
C ILE A 223 8.55 -8.96 -19.45
N ASP A 224 8.96 -8.72 -18.19
CA ASP A 224 10.35 -8.87 -17.77
C ASP A 224 10.81 -10.34 -17.90
N VAL A 225 9.93 -11.27 -17.52
CA VAL A 225 10.16 -12.72 -17.64
C VAL A 225 10.21 -13.15 -19.11
N LEU A 226 9.32 -12.62 -19.95
CA LEU A 226 9.31 -12.91 -21.38
C LEU A 226 10.60 -12.42 -22.07
N VAL A 227 11.09 -11.23 -21.71
CA VAL A 227 12.38 -10.69 -22.18
C VAL A 227 13.52 -11.59 -21.71
N LYS A 228 13.53 -11.99 -20.43
CA LYS A 228 14.54 -12.92 -19.87
C LYS A 228 14.56 -14.27 -20.59
N GLN A 229 13.42 -14.72 -21.13
CA GLN A 229 13.29 -15.94 -21.94
C GLN A 229 13.60 -15.72 -23.43
N ASN A 230 14.12 -14.55 -23.82
CA ASN A 230 14.35 -14.17 -25.22
C ASN A 230 13.10 -14.40 -26.09
N PHE A 231 11.93 -14.04 -25.56
CA PHE A 231 10.63 -14.14 -26.22
C PHE A 231 10.27 -15.53 -26.74
N ALA A 232 10.93 -16.60 -26.25
CA ALA A 232 10.76 -17.96 -26.74
C ALA A 232 9.28 -18.43 -26.83
N PRO A 233 8.39 -18.10 -25.86
CA PRO A 233 6.97 -18.48 -25.95
C PRO A 233 6.22 -17.92 -27.17
N LEU A 234 6.68 -16.81 -27.76
CA LEU A 234 6.04 -16.13 -28.89
C LEU A 234 6.71 -16.41 -30.24
N ARG A 235 7.78 -17.21 -30.27
CA ARG A 235 8.60 -17.41 -31.46
C ARG A 235 7.78 -17.93 -32.65
N GLY A 236 7.90 -17.24 -33.78
CA GLY A 236 7.25 -17.63 -35.04
C GLY A 236 5.74 -17.36 -35.10
N LEU A 237 5.15 -16.73 -34.08
CA LEU A 237 3.74 -16.35 -34.07
C LEU A 237 3.56 -14.92 -34.59
N ARG A 238 2.49 -14.70 -35.36
CA ARG A 238 1.94 -13.37 -35.63
C ARG A 238 1.08 -12.95 -34.45
N VAL A 239 1.54 -11.95 -33.71
CA VAL A 239 0.92 -11.56 -32.45
C VAL A 239 0.19 -10.22 -32.58
N GLY A 240 -1.02 -10.17 -32.00
CA GLY A 240 -1.69 -8.93 -31.66
C GLY A 240 -1.47 -8.59 -30.19
N LEU A 241 -1.14 -7.34 -29.86
CA LEU A 241 -0.87 -6.92 -28.48
C LEU A 241 -2.01 -6.06 -27.94
N ILE A 242 -2.67 -6.53 -26.90
CA ILE A 242 -3.63 -5.77 -26.09
C ILE A 242 -2.87 -5.09 -24.96
N THR A 243 -2.70 -3.77 -25.05
CA THR A 243 -1.87 -3.02 -24.09
C THR A 243 -2.30 -1.56 -23.99
N ASN A 244 -1.68 -0.83 -23.06
CA ASN A 244 -1.72 0.63 -22.98
C ASN A 244 -0.37 1.15 -22.44
N HIS A 245 -0.31 2.40 -22.00
CA HIS A 245 0.91 3.04 -21.48
C HIS A 245 1.48 2.39 -20.20
N THR A 246 0.71 1.53 -19.53
CA THR A 246 1.21 0.74 -18.39
C THR A 246 1.97 -0.53 -18.82
N GLY A 247 1.82 -0.91 -20.09
CA GLY A 247 2.54 -2.00 -20.75
C GLY A 247 3.99 -1.63 -20.98
N HIS A 248 4.80 -1.74 -19.94
CA HIS A 248 6.24 -1.60 -19.99
C HIS A 248 6.93 -2.54 -19.01
N ASP A 249 8.20 -2.78 -19.25
CA ASP A 249 9.09 -3.52 -18.37
C ASP A 249 9.60 -2.66 -17.20
N ARG A 250 10.44 -3.24 -16.35
CA ARG A 250 11.03 -2.54 -15.20
C ARG A 250 11.90 -1.34 -15.57
N ALA A 251 12.47 -1.33 -16.77
CA ALA A 251 13.26 -0.22 -17.31
C ALA A 251 12.39 0.86 -18.00
N ARG A 252 11.05 0.75 -17.91
CA ARG A 252 10.07 1.60 -18.61
C ARG A 252 10.17 1.54 -20.14
N ARG A 253 10.72 0.44 -20.69
CA ARG A 253 10.64 0.15 -22.13
C ARG A 253 9.26 -0.40 -22.42
N SER A 254 8.56 0.18 -23.39
CA SER A 254 7.20 -0.25 -23.75
C SER A 254 7.21 -1.69 -24.26
N THR A 255 6.19 -2.46 -23.88
CA THR A 255 5.95 -3.80 -24.43
C THR A 255 5.76 -3.77 -25.94
N ILE A 256 5.19 -2.69 -26.49
CA ILE A 256 5.10 -2.46 -27.93
C ILE A 256 6.50 -2.49 -28.56
N ASP A 257 7.46 -1.75 -27.99
CA ASP A 257 8.83 -1.68 -28.52
C ASP A 257 9.57 -3.00 -28.36
N LEU A 258 9.45 -3.63 -27.19
CA LEU A 258 10.13 -4.88 -26.88
C LEU A 258 9.68 -5.98 -27.84
N LEU A 259 8.39 -6.08 -28.15
CA LEU A 259 7.89 -7.07 -29.10
C LEU A 259 8.14 -6.68 -30.57
N HIS A 260 8.11 -5.39 -30.91
CA HIS A 260 8.34 -4.94 -32.28
C HIS A 260 9.81 -5.08 -32.71
N THR A 261 10.75 -4.89 -31.78
CA THR A 261 12.20 -4.95 -32.06
C THR A 261 12.81 -6.34 -31.85
N ALA A 262 12.09 -7.27 -31.22
CA ALA A 262 12.53 -8.64 -31.04
C ALA A 262 12.45 -9.42 -32.36
N PRO A 263 13.57 -9.91 -32.93
CA PRO A 263 13.56 -10.65 -34.20
C PRO A 263 12.77 -11.96 -34.15
N GLU A 264 12.54 -12.51 -32.96
CA GLU A 264 11.77 -13.73 -32.73
C GLU A 264 10.26 -13.52 -32.83
N VAL A 265 9.78 -12.29 -32.73
CA VAL A 265 8.36 -11.95 -32.59
C VAL A 265 7.87 -11.15 -33.80
N LYS A 266 6.76 -11.58 -34.40
CA LYS A 266 6.10 -10.83 -35.46
C LYS A 266 4.89 -10.09 -34.90
N LEU A 267 5.09 -8.88 -34.40
CA LEU A 267 4.01 -8.00 -33.94
C LEU A 267 3.26 -7.40 -35.14
N VAL A 268 1.95 -7.65 -35.25
CA VAL A 268 1.14 -7.31 -36.44
C VAL A 268 0.07 -6.25 -36.17
N ALA A 269 -0.48 -6.21 -34.96
CA ALA A 269 -1.54 -5.26 -34.62
C ALA A 269 -1.52 -4.92 -33.12
N LEU A 270 -2.02 -3.73 -32.79
CA LEU A 270 -2.20 -3.25 -31.43
C LEU A 270 -3.70 -3.14 -31.12
N PHE A 271 -4.07 -3.42 -29.89
CA PHE A 271 -5.44 -3.30 -29.39
C PHE A 271 -5.42 -2.47 -28.11
N SER A 272 -6.15 -1.35 -28.11
CA SER A 272 -6.18 -0.43 -26.98
C SER A 272 -7.45 -0.62 -26.14
N PRO A 273 -7.35 -0.81 -24.82
CA PRO A 273 -8.50 -0.78 -23.91
C PRO A 273 -8.98 0.67 -23.68
N GLU A 274 -9.80 0.85 -22.64
CA GLU A 274 -10.22 2.16 -22.12
C GLU A 274 -9.02 3.07 -21.81
N HIS A 275 -9.15 4.36 -22.16
CA HIS A 275 -8.13 5.44 -22.04
C HIS A 275 -6.97 5.43 -23.06
N GLY A 276 -7.07 4.63 -24.14
CA GLY A 276 -6.12 4.71 -25.25
C GLY A 276 -4.76 4.07 -24.97
N LEU A 277 -3.88 4.05 -25.98
CA LEU A 277 -2.52 3.51 -25.86
C LEU A 277 -1.61 4.39 -24.99
N ARG A 278 -1.92 5.68 -24.82
CA ARG A 278 -1.08 6.67 -24.13
C ARG A 278 -1.64 7.12 -22.78
N GLY A 279 -2.87 6.74 -22.43
CA GLY A 279 -3.45 7.04 -21.12
C GLY A 279 -3.88 8.49 -20.93
N THR A 280 -4.13 9.21 -22.02
CA THR A 280 -4.52 10.63 -21.98
C THR A 280 -6.00 10.81 -21.63
N LEU A 281 -6.29 11.84 -20.82
CA LEU A 281 -7.67 12.23 -20.50
C LEU A 281 -8.36 12.71 -21.78
N ASP A 282 -9.61 12.28 -22.00
CA ASP A 282 -10.47 12.66 -23.13
C ASP A 282 -10.05 12.17 -24.53
N GLU A 283 -9.13 11.21 -24.62
CA GLU A 283 -8.81 10.57 -25.90
C GLU A 283 -10.02 9.73 -26.38
N LYS A 284 -10.62 10.12 -27.51
CA LYS A 284 -11.54 9.23 -28.24
C LYS A 284 -10.70 8.07 -28.76
N VAL A 285 -10.88 6.90 -28.17
CA VAL A 285 -10.23 5.67 -28.62
C VAL A 285 -10.92 5.22 -29.90
N SER A 286 -10.43 5.70 -31.03
CA SER A 286 -10.80 5.21 -32.37
C SER A 286 -9.65 4.42 -32.97
N ASP A 287 -9.95 3.66 -34.01
CA ASP A 287 -8.91 2.99 -34.79
C ASP A 287 -7.93 4.02 -35.35
N SER A 288 -6.65 3.66 -35.35
CA SER A 288 -5.55 4.55 -35.74
C SER A 288 -4.33 3.74 -36.17
N VAL A 289 -3.20 4.43 -36.39
CA VAL A 289 -1.91 3.81 -36.70
C VAL A 289 -0.90 4.33 -35.68
N ASP A 290 -0.13 3.44 -35.06
CA ASP A 290 0.93 3.84 -34.14
C ASP A 290 2.07 4.49 -34.93
N ALA A 291 2.32 5.77 -34.67
CA ALA A 291 3.27 6.57 -35.46
C ALA A 291 4.71 6.04 -35.43
N ARG A 292 5.07 5.24 -34.43
CA ARG A 292 6.44 4.76 -34.23
C ARG A 292 6.68 3.39 -34.87
N THR A 293 5.71 2.50 -34.79
CA THR A 293 5.81 1.13 -35.35
C THR A 293 5.13 0.99 -36.71
N GLY A 294 4.26 1.94 -37.10
CA GLY A 294 3.43 1.87 -38.29
C GLY A 294 2.31 0.83 -38.22
N LEU A 295 2.09 0.20 -37.06
CA LEU A 295 1.10 -0.85 -36.89
C LEU A 295 -0.32 -0.29 -36.74
N PRO A 296 -1.35 -1.01 -37.22
CA PRO A 296 -2.74 -0.67 -36.96
C PRO A 296 -3.03 -0.79 -35.46
N VAL A 297 -3.81 0.16 -34.94
CA VAL A 297 -4.31 0.21 -33.57
C VAL A 297 -5.82 0.12 -33.62
N PHE A 298 -6.38 -0.89 -32.96
CA PHE A 298 -7.83 -1.10 -32.86
C PHE A 298 -8.33 -0.72 -31.47
N SER A 299 -9.45 0.00 -31.40
CA SER A 299 -10.10 0.32 -30.14
C SER A 299 -10.92 -0.87 -29.62
N LEU A 300 -10.71 -1.24 -28.35
CA LEU A 300 -11.54 -2.19 -27.61
C LEU A 300 -12.41 -1.48 -26.56
N TYR A 301 -12.84 -0.25 -26.87
CA TYR A 301 -13.72 0.55 -26.03
C TYR A 301 -14.86 1.18 -26.83
N GLY A 302 -15.98 1.47 -26.17
CA GLY A 302 -17.18 2.02 -26.82
C GLY A 302 -18.05 0.93 -27.44
N GLU A 303 -18.30 1.03 -28.74
CA GLU A 303 -19.15 0.11 -29.53
C GLU A 303 -18.49 -1.26 -29.71
N THR A 304 -17.17 -1.30 -29.86
CA THR A 304 -16.39 -2.53 -30.02
C THR A 304 -15.56 -2.76 -28.77
N ARG A 305 -15.87 -3.81 -28.00
CA ARG A 305 -15.17 -4.15 -26.74
C ARG A 305 -14.42 -5.48 -26.80
N ALA A 306 -14.46 -6.13 -27.95
CA ALA A 306 -13.79 -7.39 -28.26
C ALA A 306 -13.21 -7.29 -29.69
N PRO A 307 -12.04 -7.89 -29.96
CA PRO A 307 -11.52 -7.98 -31.32
C PRO A 307 -12.52 -8.65 -32.27
N THR A 308 -12.73 -8.11 -33.46
CA THR A 308 -13.60 -8.71 -34.48
C THR A 308 -12.89 -9.87 -35.19
N PRO A 309 -13.62 -10.80 -35.84
CA PRO A 309 -13.01 -11.86 -36.65
C PRO A 309 -12.04 -11.34 -37.71
N GLU A 310 -12.33 -10.18 -38.31
CA GLU A 310 -11.49 -9.53 -39.32
C GLU A 310 -10.20 -8.98 -38.70
N GLN A 311 -10.28 -8.38 -37.51
CA GLN A 311 -9.10 -7.90 -36.77
C GLN A 311 -8.22 -9.06 -36.28
N LEU A 312 -8.81 -10.24 -36.06
CA LEU A 312 -8.09 -11.47 -35.72
C LEU A 312 -7.58 -12.22 -36.96
N ALA A 313 -8.01 -11.84 -38.16
CA ALA A 313 -7.57 -12.46 -39.39
C ALA A 313 -6.08 -12.18 -39.60
N GLY A 314 -5.30 -13.25 -39.80
CA GLY A 314 -3.85 -13.13 -39.94
C GLY A 314 -3.06 -13.04 -38.62
N LEU A 315 -3.71 -13.15 -37.46
CA LEU A 315 -3.05 -13.37 -36.18
C LEU A 315 -3.03 -14.87 -35.81
N ASP A 316 -1.98 -15.29 -35.13
CA ASP A 316 -1.85 -16.64 -34.53
C ASP A 316 -2.11 -16.59 -33.02
N ALA A 317 -1.84 -15.44 -32.38
CA ALA A 317 -2.05 -15.24 -30.95
C ALA A 317 -2.39 -13.78 -30.59
N LEU A 318 -3.06 -13.61 -29.45
CA LEU A 318 -3.15 -12.34 -28.73
C LEU A 318 -2.27 -12.37 -27.48
N VAL A 319 -1.67 -11.24 -27.14
CA VAL A 319 -0.90 -11.02 -25.91
C VAL A 319 -1.59 -9.91 -25.12
N PHE A 320 -1.89 -10.15 -23.85
CA PHE A 320 -2.45 -9.16 -22.94
C PHE A 320 -1.39 -8.68 -21.95
N ASP A 321 -1.14 -7.38 -21.93
CA ASP A 321 -0.18 -6.74 -21.01
C ASP A 321 -0.69 -5.35 -20.56
N VAL A 322 -1.50 -5.33 -19.50
CA VAL A 322 -2.10 -4.11 -18.93
C VAL A 322 -2.10 -4.19 -17.40
N GLN A 323 -1.67 -3.11 -16.73
CA GLN A 323 -1.71 -3.00 -15.29
C GLN A 323 -3.14 -2.73 -14.78
N ASP A 324 -3.70 -3.68 -14.06
CA ASP A 324 -4.97 -3.55 -13.32
C ASP A 324 -4.73 -3.00 -11.89
N ILE A 325 -5.80 -2.78 -11.11
CA ILE A 325 -5.73 -2.29 -9.74
C ILE A 325 -6.34 -3.21 -8.67
N GLY A 326 -6.80 -4.41 -9.02
CA GLY A 326 -7.37 -5.37 -8.07
C GLY A 326 -8.83 -5.13 -7.71
N CYS A 327 -9.57 -4.41 -8.56
CA CYS A 327 -10.96 -4.04 -8.34
C CYS A 327 -11.85 -4.51 -9.49
N ARG A 328 -12.97 -5.19 -9.18
CA ARG A 328 -13.86 -5.82 -10.18
C ARG A 328 -14.35 -4.86 -11.25
N PHE A 329 -14.72 -3.65 -10.85
CA PHE A 329 -15.30 -2.66 -11.76
C PHE A 329 -14.24 -1.77 -12.43
N TYR A 330 -12.95 -2.11 -12.27
CA TYR A 330 -11.89 -1.61 -13.14
C TYR A 330 -11.82 -2.49 -14.40
N THR A 331 -12.15 -1.92 -15.55
CA THR A 331 -12.67 -2.64 -16.72
C THR A 331 -11.63 -3.40 -17.54
N TYR A 332 -10.33 -3.30 -17.23
CA TYR A 332 -9.28 -3.97 -17.98
C TYR A 332 -9.39 -5.50 -17.94
N ILE A 333 -9.83 -6.07 -16.81
CA ILE A 333 -10.10 -7.51 -16.71
C ILE A 333 -11.29 -7.95 -17.56
N SER A 334 -12.26 -7.05 -17.80
CA SER A 334 -13.39 -7.30 -18.69
C SER A 334 -12.94 -7.29 -20.15
N THR A 335 -12.09 -6.33 -20.55
CA THR A 335 -11.46 -6.33 -21.88
C THR A 335 -10.64 -7.61 -22.11
N MET A 336 -9.84 -8.04 -21.12
CA MET A 336 -9.11 -9.31 -21.19
C MET A 336 -10.04 -10.49 -21.42
N GLY A 337 -11.14 -10.59 -20.65
CA GLY A 337 -12.11 -11.67 -20.77
C GLY A 337 -12.80 -11.70 -22.13
N LEU A 338 -13.26 -10.56 -22.63
CA LEU A 338 -13.89 -10.44 -23.96
C LEU A 338 -12.91 -10.78 -25.10
N ALA A 339 -11.66 -10.34 -24.99
CA ALA A 339 -10.64 -10.66 -25.98
C ALA A 339 -10.24 -12.14 -25.96
N MET A 340 -10.20 -12.75 -24.77
CA MET A 340 -9.92 -14.19 -24.63
C MET A 340 -11.06 -15.04 -25.20
N GLU A 341 -12.31 -14.63 -25.02
CA GLU A 341 -13.47 -15.27 -25.67
C GLU A 341 -13.38 -15.18 -27.20
N ALA A 342 -13.08 -13.99 -27.74
CA ALA A 342 -12.91 -13.79 -29.17
C ALA A 342 -11.75 -14.64 -29.73
N ALA A 343 -10.62 -14.69 -29.02
CA ALA A 343 -9.48 -15.53 -29.37
C ALA A 343 -9.86 -17.02 -29.41
N ALA A 344 -10.58 -17.52 -28.40
CA ALA A 344 -11.03 -18.91 -28.34
C ALA A 344 -11.93 -19.26 -29.54
N ARG A 345 -12.91 -18.41 -29.86
CA ARG A 345 -13.81 -18.59 -31.02
C ARG A 345 -13.05 -18.54 -32.36
N GLY A 346 -12.02 -17.70 -32.45
CA GLY A 346 -11.16 -17.58 -33.63
C GLY A 346 -10.04 -18.62 -33.73
N GLY A 347 -9.97 -19.58 -32.81
CA GLY A 347 -8.89 -20.58 -32.76
C GLY A 347 -7.50 -19.98 -32.51
N LYS A 348 -7.42 -18.84 -31.83
CA LYS A 348 -6.18 -18.12 -31.53
C LYS A 348 -5.64 -18.51 -30.16
N LYS A 349 -4.31 -18.51 -30.02
CA LYS A 349 -3.67 -18.61 -28.70
C LYS A 349 -3.86 -17.30 -27.94
N PHE A 350 -3.88 -17.38 -26.61
CA PHE A 350 -3.98 -16.20 -25.76
C PHE A 350 -2.88 -16.22 -24.70
N PHE A 351 -2.06 -15.18 -24.68
CA PHE A 351 -0.96 -15.02 -23.74
C PHE A 351 -1.30 -13.91 -22.75
N VAL A 352 -1.08 -14.13 -21.46
CA VAL A 352 -1.16 -13.09 -20.44
C VAL A 352 0.23 -12.86 -19.87
N LEU A 353 0.75 -11.64 -20.04
CA LEU A 353 1.94 -11.20 -19.33
C LEU A 353 1.47 -10.74 -17.95
N ASP A 354 1.64 -11.60 -16.95
CA ASP A 354 1.01 -11.35 -15.66
C ASP A 354 1.62 -10.11 -14.98
N ARG A 355 0.79 -9.42 -14.18
CA ARG A 355 1.16 -8.19 -13.49
C ARG A 355 0.74 -8.25 -12.02
N VAL A 356 1.55 -7.61 -11.18
CA VAL A 356 1.30 -7.51 -9.75
C VAL A 356 -0.08 -6.88 -9.51
N ASN A 357 -0.87 -7.48 -8.62
CA ASN A 357 -2.03 -6.79 -8.05
C ASN A 357 -1.53 -5.73 -7.05
N PRO A 358 -1.73 -4.43 -7.31
CA PRO A 358 -1.06 -3.38 -6.55
C PRO A 358 -1.58 -3.25 -5.10
N ILE A 359 -2.78 -3.76 -4.85
CA ILE A 359 -3.43 -3.79 -3.53
C ILE A 359 -3.40 -5.20 -2.94
N ASN A 360 -2.31 -5.95 -3.18
CA ASN A 360 -2.04 -7.30 -2.69
C ASN A 360 -2.94 -8.42 -3.29
N GLY A 361 -2.50 -9.67 -3.13
CA GLY A 361 -3.21 -10.88 -3.54
C GLY A 361 -4.00 -11.56 -2.42
N ARG A 362 -3.99 -11.05 -1.19
CA ARG A 362 -4.61 -11.74 -0.05
C ARG A 362 -6.02 -11.27 0.22
N THR A 363 -6.20 -9.95 0.28
CA THR A 363 -7.42 -9.34 0.79
C THR A 363 -8.59 -9.48 -0.18
N LEU A 364 -9.72 -9.97 0.34
CA LEU A 364 -11.00 -10.11 -0.36
C LEU A 364 -12.05 -9.24 0.29
N GLU A 365 -12.81 -8.46 -0.48
CA GLU A 365 -13.82 -7.55 0.08
C GLU A 365 -15.07 -7.41 -0.78
N GLY A 366 -16.22 -7.30 -0.12
CA GLY A 366 -17.49 -6.91 -0.71
C GLY A 366 -18.31 -8.06 -1.30
N PRO A 367 -19.56 -7.77 -1.69
CA PRO A 367 -20.46 -8.76 -2.25
C PRO A 367 -19.94 -9.30 -3.58
N VAL A 368 -20.10 -10.62 -3.77
CA VAL A 368 -19.77 -11.31 -5.01
C VAL A 368 -20.88 -11.06 -6.02
N HIS A 369 -20.52 -10.62 -7.23
CA HIS A 369 -21.49 -10.44 -8.31
C HIS A 369 -22.21 -11.76 -8.63
N ALA A 370 -23.55 -11.73 -8.62
CA ALA A 370 -24.40 -12.89 -8.89
C ALA A 370 -25.28 -12.74 -10.15
N GLY A 371 -25.27 -11.57 -10.79
CA GLY A 371 -26.10 -11.27 -11.95
C GLY A 371 -25.52 -11.76 -13.28
N ALA A 372 -26.17 -11.34 -14.37
CA ALA A 372 -25.64 -11.51 -15.71
C ALA A 372 -24.36 -10.67 -15.88
N PRO A 373 -23.34 -11.19 -16.60
CA PRO A 373 -22.10 -10.46 -16.86
C PRO A 373 -22.34 -9.09 -17.48
N THR A 374 -21.66 -8.08 -16.95
CA THR A 374 -21.61 -6.72 -17.53
C THR A 374 -20.17 -6.27 -17.69
N PHE A 375 -19.93 -5.13 -18.33
CA PHE A 375 -18.56 -4.64 -18.53
C PHE A 375 -17.87 -4.21 -17.21
N VAL A 376 -18.62 -3.82 -16.18
CA VAL A 376 -18.09 -3.48 -14.84
C VAL A 376 -18.21 -4.64 -13.85
N ALA A 377 -18.76 -5.78 -14.28
CA ALA A 377 -18.87 -7.01 -13.52
C ALA A 377 -18.86 -8.20 -14.47
N PHE A 378 -17.71 -8.41 -15.13
CA PHE A 378 -17.57 -9.40 -16.20
C PHE A 378 -17.70 -10.84 -15.71
N HIS A 379 -17.38 -11.08 -14.44
CA HIS A 379 -17.42 -12.39 -13.83
C HIS A 379 -17.93 -12.29 -12.40
N ARG A 380 -18.29 -13.43 -11.82
CA ARG A 380 -18.75 -13.58 -10.43
C ARG A 380 -17.62 -13.32 -9.42
N LEU A 381 -17.14 -12.09 -9.33
CA LEU A 381 -16.06 -11.65 -8.45
C LEU A 381 -16.60 -10.76 -7.32
N PRO A 382 -15.98 -10.75 -6.14
CA PRO A 382 -16.18 -9.70 -5.14
C PRO A 382 -15.59 -8.37 -5.63
N LEU A 383 -15.87 -7.27 -4.93
CA LEU A 383 -15.40 -5.93 -5.32
C LEU A 383 -13.87 -5.83 -5.33
N ARG A 384 -13.21 -6.34 -4.28
CA ARG A 384 -11.75 -6.57 -4.25
C ARG A 384 -11.51 -8.08 -4.28
N HIS A 385 -10.90 -8.56 -5.36
CA HIS A 385 -10.79 -9.99 -5.65
C HIS A 385 -9.44 -10.61 -5.27
N GLY A 386 -8.42 -9.80 -5.01
CA GLY A 386 -7.10 -10.26 -4.57
C GLY A 386 -6.50 -11.31 -5.52
N MET A 387 -6.59 -11.11 -6.83
CA MET A 387 -6.02 -12.01 -7.85
C MET A 387 -5.25 -11.17 -8.85
N THR A 388 -4.21 -11.75 -9.45
CA THR A 388 -3.54 -11.12 -10.61
C THR A 388 -4.37 -11.30 -11.88
N VAL A 389 -4.01 -10.60 -12.96
CA VAL A 389 -4.70 -10.75 -14.25
C VAL A 389 -4.48 -12.15 -14.85
N GLY A 390 -3.31 -12.77 -14.63
CA GLY A 390 -3.03 -14.14 -15.03
C GLY A 390 -3.87 -15.17 -14.28
N GLU A 391 -4.04 -15.02 -12.96
CA GLU A 391 -4.93 -15.87 -12.16
C GLU A 391 -6.40 -15.71 -12.58
N LEU A 392 -6.83 -14.47 -12.87
CA LEU A 392 -8.18 -14.19 -13.39
C LEU A 392 -8.41 -14.81 -14.77
N ALA A 393 -7.43 -14.75 -15.68
CA ALA A 393 -7.52 -15.41 -16.97
C ALA A 393 -7.70 -16.93 -16.84
N ARG A 394 -6.97 -17.59 -15.92
CA ARG A 394 -7.18 -19.03 -15.63
C ARG A 394 -8.59 -19.31 -15.13
N LEU A 395 -9.09 -18.48 -14.19
CA LEU A 395 -10.44 -18.60 -13.66
C LEU A 395 -11.50 -18.41 -14.75
N PHE A 396 -11.37 -17.37 -15.58
CA PHE A 396 -12.33 -17.09 -16.66
C PHE A 396 -12.35 -18.21 -17.70
N ASN A 397 -11.18 -18.68 -18.15
CA ASN A 397 -11.10 -19.72 -19.17
C ASN A 397 -11.77 -21.03 -18.70
N ALA A 398 -11.55 -21.40 -17.43
CA ALA A 398 -12.13 -22.60 -16.85
C ALA A 398 -13.64 -22.46 -16.59
N GLU A 399 -14.09 -21.40 -15.91
CA GLU A 399 -15.50 -21.24 -15.52
C GLU A 399 -16.41 -20.87 -16.70
N ARG A 400 -15.86 -20.32 -17.79
CA ARG A 400 -16.60 -20.05 -19.02
C ARG A 400 -16.55 -21.18 -20.05
N GLY A 401 -15.69 -22.18 -19.85
CA GLY A 401 -15.59 -23.34 -20.73
C GLY A 401 -15.14 -23.02 -22.16
N TRP A 402 -14.39 -21.94 -22.35
CA TRP A 402 -13.95 -21.51 -23.69
C TRP A 402 -12.88 -22.44 -24.29
N ASN A 403 -12.18 -23.21 -23.45
CA ASN A 403 -11.04 -24.03 -23.86
C ASN A 403 -10.01 -23.24 -24.68
N CYS A 404 -9.83 -21.95 -24.36
CA CYS A 404 -8.83 -21.11 -25.01
C CYS A 404 -7.44 -21.69 -24.76
N ALA A 405 -6.59 -21.69 -25.79
CA ALA A 405 -5.17 -22.05 -25.67
C ALA A 405 -4.40 -20.94 -24.91
N LEU A 406 -4.66 -20.89 -23.60
CA LEU A 406 -4.16 -19.88 -22.67
C LEU A 406 -2.76 -20.23 -22.18
N THR A 407 -1.84 -19.29 -22.29
CA THR A 407 -0.52 -19.34 -21.63
C THR A 407 -0.35 -18.10 -20.75
N VAL A 408 -0.10 -18.30 -19.45
CA VAL A 408 0.25 -17.19 -18.55
C VAL A 408 1.77 -17.18 -18.41
N ILE A 409 2.40 -16.04 -18.67
CA ILE A 409 3.80 -15.79 -18.32
C ILE A 409 3.80 -15.23 -16.89
N PRO A 410 4.18 -16.04 -15.88
CA PRO A 410 3.97 -15.71 -14.49
C PRO A 410 4.93 -14.61 -14.01
N LEU A 411 4.59 -14.00 -12.88
CA LEU A 411 5.52 -13.16 -12.12
C LEU A 411 6.66 -14.00 -11.56
N GLU A 412 7.87 -13.44 -11.48
CA GLU A 412 8.95 -14.01 -10.66
C GLU A 412 9.16 -13.16 -9.40
N GLY A 413 9.29 -13.81 -8.25
CA GLY A 413 9.66 -13.16 -6.98
C GLY A 413 8.53 -12.39 -6.28
N TRP A 414 7.30 -12.38 -6.81
CA TRP A 414 6.13 -11.81 -6.14
C TRP A 414 5.48 -12.80 -5.18
N SER A 415 5.07 -12.31 -4.01
CA SER A 415 4.18 -13.05 -3.10
C SER A 415 2.86 -12.31 -2.95
N ARG A 416 1.79 -13.03 -2.67
CA ARG A 416 0.44 -12.47 -2.51
C ARG A 416 0.36 -11.45 -1.38
N ALA A 417 1.26 -11.52 -0.40
CA ALA A 417 1.35 -10.57 0.70
C ALA A 417 1.87 -9.20 0.25
N GLN A 418 2.66 -9.17 -0.83
CA GLN A 418 3.39 -7.99 -1.23
C GLN A 418 2.47 -6.95 -1.85
N TRP A 419 2.64 -5.72 -1.38
CA TRP A 419 2.09 -4.51 -1.97
C TRP A 419 2.97 -4.02 -3.11
N TRP A 420 2.41 -3.21 -4.01
CA TRP A 420 3.14 -2.65 -5.15
C TRP A 420 4.49 -2.03 -4.75
N ASP A 421 4.51 -1.19 -3.73
CA ASP A 421 5.70 -0.44 -3.28
C ASP A 421 6.80 -1.33 -2.70
N GLN A 422 6.51 -2.60 -2.42
CA GLN A 422 7.47 -3.60 -1.96
C GLN A 422 8.11 -4.38 -3.11
N THR A 423 7.60 -4.26 -4.33
CA THR A 423 8.03 -5.06 -5.50
C THR A 423 9.26 -4.50 -6.20
N GLY A 424 9.51 -3.20 -6.05
CA GLY A 424 10.53 -2.47 -6.82
C GLY A 424 10.11 -2.13 -8.26
N GLN A 425 8.84 -2.36 -8.63
CA GLN A 425 8.32 -2.02 -9.96
C GLN A 425 7.94 -0.53 -10.08
N PRO A 426 8.21 0.11 -11.24
CA PRO A 426 7.86 1.51 -11.45
C PRO A 426 6.36 1.70 -11.63
N TRP A 427 5.74 2.53 -10.79
CA TRP A 427 4.32 2.88 -10.94
C TRP A 427 4.10 3.78 -12.18
N THR A 428 3.08 3.43 -12.96
CA THR A 428 2.53 4.24 -14.05
C THR A 428 1.03 4.31 -13.83
N ASN A 429 0.47 5.52 -13.80
CA ASN A 429 -0.94 5.76 -13.50
C ASN A 429 -1.82 4.95 -14.47
N PRO A 430 -2.57 3.93 -14.01
CA PRO A 430 -3.32 3.08 -14.92
C PRO A 430 -4.46 3.79 -15.64
N SER A 431 -4.95 4.90 -15.08
CA SER A 431 -5.91 5.81 -15.72
C SER A 431 -5.63 7.25 -15.28
N PRO A 432 -6.19 8.27 -15.96
CA PRO A 432 -5.94 9.67 -15.63
C PRO A 432 -6.25 10.07 -14.19
N ASN A 433 -7.18 9.36 -13.53
CA ASN A 433 -7.56 9.61 -12.13
C ASN A 433 -6.95 8.58 -11.16
N MET A 434 -6.31 7.50 -11.63
CA MET A 434 -5.63 6.54 -10.78
C MET A 434 -4.15 6.92 -10.60
N ARG A 435 -3.92 7.97 -9.81
CA ARG A 435 -2.63 8.67 -9.76
C ARG A 435 -1.67 8.19 -8.67
N ARG A 436 -2.18 7.46 -7.67
CA ARG A 436 -1.44 7.08 -6.47
C ARG A 436 -1.84 5.68 -6.01
N LEU A 437 -0.92 5.00 -5.33
CA LEU A 437 -1.21 3.71 -4.69
C LEU A 437 -2.27 3.83 -3.59
N THR A 438 -2.30 4.96 -2.88
CA THR A 438 -3.35 5.27 -1.90
C THR A 438 -4.73 5.31 -2.57
N ALA A 439 -4.85 5.97 -3.72
CA ALA A 439 -6.08 5.96 -4.51
C ALA A 439 -6.47 4.55 -4.94
N ALA A 440 -5.53 3.72 -5.41
CA ALA A 440 -5.80 2.32 -5.78
C ALA A 440 -6.32 1.49 -4.59
N LEU A 441 -5.76 1.68 -3.39
CA LEU A 441 -6.22 1.06 -2.15
C LEU A 441 -7.64 1.48 -1.77
N LEU A 442 -7.97 2.77 -1.91
CA LEU A 442 -9.28 3.31 -1.52
C LEU A 442 -10.37 3.02 -2.56
N TYR A 443 -10.00 2.86 -3.83
CA TYR A 443 -10.91 2.76 -4.97
C TYR A 443 -12.01 1.68 -4.85
N PRO A 444 -11.75 0.45 -4.37
CA PRO A 444 -12.80 -0.56 -4.24
C PRO A 444 -14.00 -0.14 -3.38
N GLY A 445 -13.78 0.79 -2.44
CA GLY A 445 -14.84 1.40 -1.63
C GLY A 445 -15.29 2.74 -2.16
N VAL A 446 -14.36 3.69 -2.31
CA VAL A 446 -14.67 5.08 -2.68
C VAL A 446 -15.26 5.15 -4.09
N GLY A 447 -14.78 4.33 -5.01
CA GLY A 447 -15.27 4.25 -6.39
C GLY A 447 -16.76 3.91 -6.47
N LEU A 448 -17.32 3.17 -5.50
CA LEU A 448 -18.76 2.85 -5.46
C LEU A 448 -19.64 4.10 -5.43
N LEU A 449 -19.13 5.21 -4.87
CA LEU A 449 -19.89 6.43 -4.69
C LEU A 449 -19.70 7.43 -5.85
N GLU A 450 -18.89 7.12 -6.87
CA GLU A 450 -18.40 8.10 -7.84
C GLU A 450 -19.49 8.78 -8.70
N SER A 451 -20.65 8.14 -8.82
CA SER A 451 -21.82 8.70 -9.50
C SER A 451 -22.78 9.43 -8.54
N ALA A 452 -22.68 9.17 -7.23
CA ALA A 452 -23.57 9.72 -6.20
C ALA A 452 -23.00 10.99 -5.56
N VAL A 453 -21.68 11.06 -5.36
CA VAL A 453 -20.98 12.20 -4.76
C VAL A 453 -19.68 12.48 -5.50
N SER A 454 -19.03 13.61 -5.21
CA SER A 454 -17.69 13.85 -5.71
C SER A 454 -16.72 12.95 -4.96
N VAL A 455 -15.94 12.17 -5.71
CA VAL A 455 -14.84 11.34 -5.20
C VAL A 455 -13.48 11.97 -5.52
N GLY A 456 -13.42 13.30 -5.65
CA GLY A 456 -12.18 14.03 -5.88
C GLY A 456 -11.66 14.01 -7.32
N ARG A 457 -12.40 13.47 -8.30
CA ARG A 457 -12.06 13.64 -9.72
C ARG A 457 -11.98 15.14 -10.05
N GLY A 458 -10.93 15.55 -10.78
CA GLY A 458 -10.65 16.97 -11.04
C GLY A 458 -9.88 17.71 -9.94
N THR A 459 -9.56 17.05 -8.82
CA THR A 459 -8.63 17.55 -7.79
C THR A 459 -7.23 16.94 -7.98
N ASP A 460 -6.29 17.27 -7.09
CA ASP A 460 -4.94 16.70 -7.10
C ASP A 460 -4.87 15.28 -6.51
N THR A 461 -5.89 14.87 -5.74
CA THR A 461 -5.95 13.58 -5.03
C THR A 461 -7.29 12.87 -5.27
N PRO A 462 -7.62 12.49 -6.51
CA PRO A 462 -8.81 11.69 -6.82
C PRO A 462 -8.85 10.39 -6.00
N PHE A 463 -10.06 10.02 -5.56
CA PHE A 463 -10.38 8.90 -4.67
C PHE A 463 -9.85 9.00 -3.23
N GLU A 464 -9.13 10.06 -2.88
CA GLU A 464 -8.65 10.33 -1.52
C GLU A 464 -9.46 11.43 -0.82
N VAL A 465 -10.33 12.13 -1.55
CA VAL A 465 -11.32 13.07 -1.00
C VAL A 465 -12.72 12.69 -1.46
N VAL A 466 -13.71 12.84 -0.59
CA VAL A 466 -15.11 12.52 -0.86
C VAL A 466 -16.00 13.62 -0.29
N GLY A 467 -16.95 14.13 -1.07
CA GLY A 467 -17.80 15.25 -0.65
C GLY A 467 -18.90 15.63 -1.64
N ALA A 468 -19.75 16.56 -1.22
CA ALA A 468 -20.83 17.09 -2.04
C ALA A 468 -21.16 18.54 -1.65
N PRO A 469 -21.81 19.33 -2.53
CA PRO A 469 -22.19 20.72 -2.23
C PRO A 469 -23.17 20.85 -1.07
N TYR A 470 -23.97 19.82 -0.83
CA TYR A 470 -24.92 19.78 0.27
C TYR A 470 -24.31 19.43 1.64
N VAL A 471 -23.02 19.05 1.69
CA VAL A 471 -22.30 18.86 2.95
C VAL A 471 -21.85 20.23 3.46
N THR A 472 -22.73 20.91 4.20
CA THR A 472 -22.46 22.25 4.75
C THR A 472 -21.67 22.22 6.05
N ASP A 473 -21.76 21.13 6.81
CA ASP A 473 -20.99 20.87 8.03
C ASP A 473 -20.05 19.67 7.81
N ASP A 474 -18.88 19.96 7.22
CA ASP A 474 -17.84 18.98 6.93
C ASP A 474 -17.22 18.39 8.20
N VAL A 475 -17.24 19.13 9.31
CA VAL A 475 -16.75 18.67 10.63
C VAL A 475 -17.67 17.60 11.21
N ALA A 476 -18.99 17.82 11.20
CA ALA A 476 -19.97 16.84 11.64
C ALA A 476 -19.96 15.60 10.74
N PHE A 477 -19.82 15.77 9.42
CA PHE A 477 -19.69 14.64 8.49
C PHE A 477 -18.43 13.81 8.78
N ALA A 478 -17.28 14.46 8.99
CA ALA A 478 -16.05 13.76 9.39
C ALA A 478 -16.21 13.04 10.73
N ALA A 479 -16.86 13.66 11.72
CA ALA A 479 -17.12 13.04 13.02
C ALA A 479 -18.02 11.80 12.91
N GLU A 480 -19.04 11.84 12.05
CA GLU A 480 -19.91 10.71 11.74
C GLU A 480 -19.12 9.53 11.17
N VAL A 481 -18.35 9.75 10.09
CA VAL A 481 -17.54 8.69 9.47
C VAL A 481 -16.57 8.07 10.48
N ASN A 482 -15.92 8.92 11.29
CA ASN A 482 -14.96 8.48 12.28
C ASN A 482 -15.59 7.73 13.47
N ARG A 483 -16.87 7.97 13.79
CA ARG A 483 -17.59 7.29 14.87
C ARG A 483 -17.72 5.78 14.60
N ALA A 484 -17.68 5.38 13.33
CA ALA A 484 -17.67 3.97 12.94
C ALA A 484 -16.42 3.22 13.40
N GLY A 485 -15.34 3.91 13.81
CA GLY A 485 -14.14 3.29 14.37
C GLY A 485 -13.41 2.37 13.39
N LEU A 486 -13.48 2.67 12.08
CA LEU A 486 -12.84 1.84 11.07
C LEU A 486 -11.31 1.82 11.26
N PRO A 487 -10.69 0.63 11.28
CA PRO A 487 -9.24 0.53 11.42
C PRO A 487 -8.53 1.02 10.15
N GLY A 488 -7.34 1.58 10.32
CA GLY A 488 -6.45 1.92 9.21
C GLY A 488 -6.80 3.17 8.40
N VAL A 489 -7.84 3.92 8.78
CA VAL A 489 -8.23 5.16 8.11
C VAL A 489 -8.74 6.21 9.10
N ARG A 490 -8.49 7.49 8.78
CA ARG A 490 -9.07 8.64 9.46
C ARG A 490 -9.71 9.57 8.42
N ALA A 491 -10.94 10.00 8.68
CA ALA A 491 -11.59 11.05 7.90
C ALA A 491 -11.24 12.43 8.50
N VAL A 492 -10.72 13.35 7.69
CA VAL A 492 -10.39 14.72 8.09
C VAL A 492 -11.30 15.67 7.31
N PRO A 493 -12.00 16.62 7.96
CA PRO A 493 -12.90 17.54 7.25
C PRO A 493 -12.12 18.38 6.23
N VAL A 494 -12.70 18.56 5.05
CA VAL A 494 -12.08 19.34 3.97
C VAL A 494 -13.15 20.01 3.10
N ARG A 495 -12.78 21.13 2.49
CA ARG A 495 -13.54 21.78 1.42
C ARG A 495 -12.74 21.78 0.14
N PHE A 496 -13.38 21.45 -0.98
CA PHE A 496 -12.73 21.35 -2.28
C PHE A 496 -13.73 21.60 -3.41
N THR A 497 -13.22 22.00 -4.57
CA THR A 497 -14.03 22.17 -5.79
C THR A 497 -13.50 21.25 -6.89
N PRO A 498 -14.23 20.19 -7.29
CA PRO A 498 -13.80 19.29 -8.34
C PRO A 498 -13.90 19.98 -9.71
N ARG A 499 -12.88 19.84 -10.57
CA ARG A 499 -12.87 20.39 -11.93
C ARG A 499 -13.44 19.44 -13.00
N ALA A 500 -13.89 18.26 -12.60
CA ALA A 500 -14.40 17.23 -13.51
C ALA A 500 -15.42 16.32 -12.80
N SER A 501 -16.24 15.62 -13.59
CA SER A 501 -17.20 14.60 -13.11
C SER A 501 -18.28 15.17 -12.17
N THR A 502 -18.78 14.36 -11.24
CA THR A 502 -19.88 14.67 -10.32
C THR A 502 -19.58 15.94 -9.50
N PHE A 503 -20.52 16.89 -9.52
CA PHE A 503 -20.42 18.22 -8.91
C PHE A 503 -19.30 19.12 -9.44
N LYS A 504 -18.89 18.93 -10.71
CA LYS A 504 -17.95 19.81 -11.41
C LYS A 504 -18.26 21.29 -11.16
N ASP A 505 -17.22 22.04 -10.80
CA ASP A 505 -17.19 23.48 -10.54
C ASP A 505 -18.08 23.96 -9.37
N GLN A 506 -18.62 23.04 -8.56
CA GLN A 506 -19.40 23.36 -7.36
C GLN A 506 -18.53 23.18 -6.10
N PRO A 507 -18.52 24.13 -5.14
CA PRO A 507 -17.85 23.94 -3.86
C PRO A 507 -18.47 22.77 -3.09
N CYS A 508 -17.64 21.83 -2.63
CA CYS A 508 -18.03 20.68 -1.83
C CYS A 508 -17.43 20.78 -0.43
N GLY A 509 -18.24 20.49 0.59
CA GLY A 509 -17.74 20.02 1.88
C GLY A 509 -17.62 18.49 1.88
N GLY A 510 -16.77 17.96 2.74
CA GLY A 510 -16.55 16.51 2.80
C GLY A 510 -15.36 16.11 3.65
N VAL A 511 -14.71 15.02 3.27
CA VAL A 511 -13.57 14.44 3.99
C VAL A 511 -12.41 14.13 3.07
N GLN A 512 -11.20 14.37 3.57
CA GLN A 512 -9.98 13.71 3.10
C GLN A 512 -9.79 12.40 3.89
N LEU A 513 -9.47 11.33 3.18
CA LEU A 513 -9.24 10.00 3.72
C LEU A 513 -7.75 9.79 3.93
N VAL A 514 -7.31 9.79 5.19
CA VAL A 514 -5.92 9.55 5.57
C VAL A 514 -5.76 8.09 5.96
N VAL A 515 -5.02 7.32 5.16
CA VAL A 515 -4.68 5.93 5.49
C VAL A 515 -3.62 5.91 6.59
N THR A 516 -3.97 5.35 7.75
CA THR A 516 -3.08 5.25 8.93
C THR A 516 -2.44 3.87 9.06
N ASP A 517 -3.11 2.82 8.55
CA ASP A 517 -2.60 1.46 8.46
C ASP A 517 -3.28 0.74 7.28
N ARG A 518 -2.51 0.48 6.21
CA ARG A 518 -3.03 -0.14 4.99
C ARG A 518 -3.37 -1.62 5.14
N GLU A 519 -2.77 -2.32 6.11
CA GLU A 519 -3.03 -3.75 6.34
C GLU A 519 -4.35 -3.94 7.08
N ALA A 520 -4.68 -3.02 7.97
CA ALA A 520 -5.92 -3.04 8.73
C ALA A 520 -7.11 -2.45 7.95
N LEU A 521 -6.86 -1.58 6.97
CA LEU A 521 -7.90 -0.93 6.18
C LEU A 521 -8.68 -1.92 5.31
N ARG A 522 -10.01 -1.86 5.47
CA ARG A 522 -10.99 -2.53 4.62
C ARG A 522 -11.67 -1.50 3.73
N ALA A 523 -11.28 -1.45 2.45
CA ALA A 523 -11.69 -0.38 1.54
C ALA A 523 -13.21 -0.39 1.31
N VAL A 524 -13.81 -1.58 1.14
CA VAL A 524 -15.25 -1.69 0.92
C VAL A 524 -16.03 -1.28 2.16
N ASP A 525 -15.54 -1.64 3.36
CA ASP A 525 -16.14 -1.20 4.62
C ASP A 525 -16.16 0.33 4.71
N LEU A 526 -15.05 0.99 4.33
CA LEU A 526 -14.99 2.46 4.24
C LEU A 526 -16.01 3.03 3.26
N GLY A 527 -16.12 2.46 2.05
CA GLY A 527 -17.10 2.90 1.06
C GLY A 527 -18.54 2.79 1.56
N LEU A 528 -18.89 1.68 2.20
CA LEU A 528 -20.21 1.48 2.80
C LEU A 528 -20.46 2.40 4.00
N THR A 529 -19.45 2.65 4.84
CA THR A 529 -19.56 3.63 5.94
C THR A 529 -19.77 5.04 5.43
N LEU A 530 -19.07 5.46 4.36
CA LEU A 530 -19.30 6.74 3.71
C LEU A 530 -20.74 6.85 3.20
N ALA A 531 -21.23 5.81 2.51
CA ALA A 531 -22.60 5.78 2.00
C ALA A 531 -23.65 5.83 3.14
N LEU A 532 -23.45 5.07 4.22
CA LEU A 532 -24.31 5.11 5.41
C LEU A 532 -24.29 6.49 6.10
N SER A 533 -23.12 7.16 6.12
CA SER A 533 -22.97 8.49 6.71
C SER A 533 -23.71 9.54 5.87
N PHE A 534 -23.58 9.48 4.54
CA PHE A 534 -24.35 10.32 3.63
C PHE A 534 -25.85 10.07 3.74
N GLN A 535 -26.28 8.81 3.76
CA GLN A 535 -27.68 8.44 3.91
C GLN A 535 -28.27 8.95 5.23
N ARG A 536 -27.51 8.92 6.31
CA ARG A 536 -27.99 9.36 7.63
C ARG A 536 -28.08 10.87 7.75
N LEU A 537 -27.06 11.60 7.29
CA LEU A 537 -26.99 13.04 7.46
C LEU A 537 -27.71 13.80 6.34
N TYR A 538 -27.84 13.20 5.16
CA TYR A 538 -28.40 13.83 3.96
C TYR A 538 -29.37 12.89 3.18
N PRO A 539 -30.36 12.25 3.83
CA PRO A 539 -31.20 11.21 3.22
C PRO A 539 -32.00 11.65 1.98
N GLY A 540 -32.36 12.94 1.89
CA GLY A 540 -33.09 13.50 0.75
C GLY A 540 -32.21 13.97 -0.41
N GLN A 541 -30.87 13.98 -0.25
CA GLN A 541 -29.93 14.51 -1.23
C GLN A 541 -28.92 13.46 -1.71
N PHE A 542 -28.61 12.46 -0.88
CA PHE A 542 -27.74 11.37 -1.26
C PHE A 542 -28.45 10.40 -2.21
N ALA A 543 -28.02 10.37 -3.47
CA ALA A 543 -28.58 9.49 -4.49
C ALA A 543 -28.00 8.07 -4.41
N ALA A 544 -28.33 7.32 -3.35
CA ALA A 544 -27.79 5.99 -3.07
C ALA A 544 -27.95 5.00 -4.25
N ASP A 545 -29.07 5.07 -4.99
CA ASP A 545 -29.33 4.18 -6.14
C ASP A 545 -28.24 4.26 -7.23
N LYS A 546 -27.51 5.38 -7.32
CA LYS A 546 -26.38 5.54 -8.24
C LYS A 546 -25.16 4.67 -7.90
N MET A 547 -25.12 4.04 -6.73
CA MET A 547 -24.07 3.07 -6.37
C MET A 547 -24.28 1.71 -7.05
N LEU A 548 -25.52 1.35 -7.40
CA LEU A 548 -25.85 0.01 -7.85
C LEU A 548 -25.08 -0.47 -9.08
N PRO A 549 -24.84 0.35 -10.13
CA PRO A 549 -24.15 -0.11 -11.33
C PRO A 549 -22.77 -0.71 -11.03
N LEU A 550 -22.04 -0.17 -10.05
CA LEU A 550 -20.72 -0.66 -9.65
C LEU A 550 -20.79 -1.69 -8.53
N LEU A 551 -21.71 -1.51 -7.56
CA LEU A 551 -21.91 -2.43 -6.44
C LEU A 551 -22.42 -3.80 -6.90
N THR A 552 -23.36 -3.79 -7.85
CA THR A 552 -24.07 -4.94 -8.41
C THR A 552 -24.71 -5.88 -7.39
N ASP A 553 -25.09 -5.36 -6.23
CA ASP A 553 -25.74 -6.11 -5.16
C ASP A 553 -26.91 -5.30 -4.60
N ARG A 554 -28.13 -5.70 -4.97
CA ARG A 554 -29.36 -4.99 -4.59
C ARG A 554 -29.60 -5.06 -3.08
N ALA A 555 -29.31 -6.20 -2.45
CA ALA A 555 -29.53 -6.39 -1.02
C ALA A 555 -28.66 -5.43 -0.19
N THR A 556 -27.38 -5.28 -0.54
CA THR A 556 -26.48 -4.31 0.09
C THR A 556 -26.97 -2.88 -0.13
N LEU A 557 -27.42 -2.52 -1.34
CA LEU A 557 -27.96 -1.18 -1.61
C LEU A 557 -29.18 -0.88 -0.71
N GLU A 558 -30.17 -1.78 -0.68
CA GLU A 558 -31.37 -1.56 0.13
C GLU A 558 -31.05 -1.53 1.62
N ALA A 559 -30.05 -2.29 2.07
CA ALA A 559 -29.57 -2.22 3.45
C ALA A 559 -28.90 -0.89 3.78
N VAL A 560 -28.14 -0.30 2.83
CA VAL A 560 -27.59 1.06 2.97
C VAL A 560 -28.71 2.09 3.04
N LYS A 561 -29.69 2.03 2.14
CA LYS A 561 -30.86 2.94 2.11
C LYS A 561 -31.67 2.88 3.41
N ALA A 562 -31.82 1.67 3.97
CA ALA A 562 -32.47 1.44 5.26
C ALA A 562 -31.60 1.80 6.48
N GLY A 563 -30.35 2.26 6.29
CA GLY A 563 -29.46 2.65 7.38
C GLY A 563 -29.01 1.50 8.28
N LYS A 564 -28.99 0.26 7.76
CA LYS A 564 -28.62 -0.92 8.55
C LYS A 564 -27.17 -0.84 9.04
N PRO A 565 -26.84 -1.42 10.22
CA PRO A 565 -25.47 -1.48 10.70
C PRO A 565 -24.54 -2.17 9.71
N LEU A 566 -23.32 -1.65 9.53
CA LEU A 566 -22.33 -2.21 8.60
C LEU A 566 -22.10 -3.72 8.82
N ALA A 567 -22.03 -4.16 10.08
CA ALA A 567 -21.85 -5.58 10.41
C ALA A 567 -22.99 -6.47 9.87
N GLU A 568 -24.23 -5.98 9.86
CA GLU A 568 -25.36 -6.72 9.29
C GLU A 568 -25.25 -6.81 7.77
N ILE A 569 -24.90 -5.71 7.10
CA ILE A 569 -24.68 -5.66 5.65
C ILE A 569 -23.60 -6.67 5.25
N LYS A 570 -22.47 -6.68 5.96
CA LYS A 570 -21.35 -7.59 5.69
C LYS A 570 -21.73 -9.05 5.87
N ARG A 571 -22.48 -9.36 6.93
CA ARG A 571 -22.93 -10.73 7.22
C ARG A 571 -23.79 -11.29 6.09
N ALA A 572 -24.53 -10.45 5.37
CA ALA A 572 -25.42 -10.89 4.30
C ALA A 572 -24.68 -11.49 3.08
N TRP A 573 -23.43 -11.11 2.82
CA TRP A 573 -22.63 -11.64 1.70
C TRP A 573 -21.37 -12.41 2.13
N ALA A 574 -21.20 -12.65 3.43
CA ALA A 574 -20.00 -13.30 3.98
C ALA A 574 -19.84 -14.75 3.50
N ALA A 575 -20.95 -15.47 3.32
CA ALA A 575 -20.94 -16.85 2.85
C ALA A 575 -20.47 -16.94 1.39
N GLU A 576 -20.96 -16.05 0.53
CA GLU A 576 -20.57 -15.96 -0.87
C GLU A 576 -19.10 -15.56 -1.02
N LEU A 577 -18.62 -14.62 -0.18
CA LEU A 577 -17.22 -14.22 -0.18
C LEU A 577 -16.28 -15.38 0.23
N ALA A 578 -16.66 -16.14 1.27
CA ALA A 578 -15.92 -17.32 1.70
C ALA A 578 -15.97 -18.45 0.65
N ALA A 579 -17.09 -18.61 -0.05
CA ALA A 579 -17.20 -19.54 -1.18
C ALA A 579 -16.29 -19.12 -2.34
N PHE A 580 -16.21 -17.81 -2.65
CA PHE A 580 -15.28 -17.29 -3.64
C PHE A 580 -13.81 -17.52 -3.24
N GLU A 581 -13.47 -17.34 -1.96
CA GLU A 581 -12.12 -17.60 -1.47
C GLU A 581 -11.68 -19.05 -1.71
N LYS A 582 -12.56 -20.02 -1.43
CA LYS A 582 -12.32 -21.43 -1.74
C LYS A 582 -12.25 -21.67 -3.26
N ARG A 583 -13.13 -21.03 -4.02
CA ARG A 583 -13.20 -21.17 -5.49
C ARG A 583 -11.93 -20.69 -6.18
N ARG A 584 -11.39 -19.52 -5.78
CA ARG A 584 -10.19 -18.94 -6.42
C ARG A 584 -8.92 -19.77 -6.20
N ALA A 585 -8.87 -20.58 -5.13
CA ALA A 585 -7.70 -21.36 -4.75
C ALA A 585 -7.17 -22.25 -5.89
N ALA A 586 -8.06 -22.82 -6.71
CA ALA A 586 -7.71 -23.67 -7.84
C ALA A 586 -6.99 -22.93 -8.99
N PHE A 587 -7.05 -21.59 -9.00
CA PHE A 587 -6.54 -20.75 -10.08
C PHE A 587 -5.33 -19.91 -9.68
N LEU A 588 -4.95 -19.92 -8.40
CA LEU A 588 -3.82 -19.14 -7.90
C LEU A 588 -2.51 -19.66 -8.50
N LEU A 589 -1.57 -18.74 -8.72
CA LEU A 589 -0.23 -19.00 -9.26
C LEU A 589 0.88 -18.69 -8.24
N TYR A 590 0.54 -17.97 -7.18
CA TYR A 590 1.50 -17.42 -6.21
C TYR A 590 1.10 -17.79 -4.78
N GLU A 591 2.07 -17.72 -3.86
CA GLU A 591 1.87 -17.98 -2.42
C GLU A 591 1.61 -16.71 -1.58
#